data_AF-A0A967KCY4-F1
#
_entry.id   AF-A0A967KCY4-F1
#
_cell.length_a   1.000
_cell.length_b   1.000
_cell.length_c   1.000
_cell.angle_alpha   90.00
_cell.angle_beta   90.00
_cell.angle_gamma   90.00
#
_symmetry.space_group_name_H-M   'P 1'
#
loop_
_entity.id
_entity.type
_entity.pdbx_description
1 polymer ?
#
loop_
_entity_poly.entity_id
_entity_poly.type
_entity_poly.pdbx_seq_one_letter_code
_entity_poly.pdbx_strand_id
1 'polypeptide(L)'
;MLEQTIYSLEFWKHVSIPFVAGFIGWITNWVAIELTFRPLEFVGIRPFLGWQGIIPSKAGKMARIFVDRTMFRLGTLSEVFEQMDPDKMAE
;
A
#
# COMPACT_ATOMS: atom_id res chain seq x y z
N MET A 1 46.66 9.70 -9.45
CA MET A 1 46.10 8.38 -9.06
C MET A 1 44.59 8.42 -8.87
N LEU A 2 44.02 9.35 -8.10
CA LEU A 2 42.56 9.42 -7.90
C LEU A 2 41.77 9.86 -9.15
N GLU A 3 42.34 10.71 -10.01
CA GLU A 3 41.65 11.13 -11.25
C GLU A 3 41.55 10.02 -12.30
N GLN A 4 42.53 9.12 -12.38
CA GLN A 4 42.50 7.99 -13.33
C GLN A 4 41.41 6.97 -13.00
N THR A 5 41.08 6.78 -11.73
CA THR A 5 40.01 5.88 -11.29
C THR A 5 38.63 6.42 -11.70
N ILE A 6 38.43 7.74 -11.66
CA ILE A 6 37.14 8.38 -11.96
C ILE A 6 36.81 8.36 -13.47
N TYR A 7 37.83 8.41 -14.35
CA TYR A 7 37.64 8.31 -15.81
C TYR A 7 37.58 6.87 -16.34
N SER A 8 37.78 5.86 -15.48
CA SER A 8 37.61 4.48 -15.89
C SER A 8 36.12 4.19 -16.11
N LEU A 9 35.78 3.61 -17.27
CA LEU A 9 34.42 3.16 -17.60
C LEU A 9 33.83 2.23 -16.52
N GLU A 10 34.72 1.53 -15.79
CA GLU A 10 34.38 0.65 -14.68
C GLU A 10 33.80 1.39 -13.46
N PHE A 11 34.27 2.60 -13.12
CA PHE A 11 33.71 3.37 -12.01
C PHE A 11 32.24 3.74 -12.24
N TRP A 12 31.93 4.23 -13.45
CA TRP A 12 30.55 4.55 -13.85
C TRP A 12 29.65 3.32 -13.91
N LYS A 13 30.17 2.16 -14.30
CA LYS A 13 29.43 0.89 -14.22
C LYS A 13 29.03 0.56 -12.79
N HIS A 14 29.96 0.63 -11.83
CA HIS A 14 29.65 0.29 -10.43
C HIS A 14 28.64 1.25 -9.79
N VAL A 15 28.72 2.55 -10.12
CA VAL A 15 27.73 3.55 -9.67
C VAL A 15 26.36 3.32 -10.31
N SER A 16 26.30 2.82 -11.55
CA SER A 16 25.02 2.54 -12.21
C SER A 16 24.25 1.34 -11.60
N ILE A 17 24.94 0.39 -10.96
CA ILE A 17 24.34 -0.82 -10.37
C ILE A 17 23.24 -0.48 -9.34
N PRO A 18 23.50 0.28 -8.26
CA PRO A 18 22.45 0.60 -7.27
C PRO A 18 21.34 1.47 -7.87
N PHE A 19 21.64 2.30 -8.86
CA PHE A 19 20.64 3.17 -9.49
C PHE A 19 19.65 2.35 -10.33
N VAL A 20 20.16 1.46 -11.20
CA VAL A 20 19.34 0.58 -12.03
C VAL A 20 18.59 -0.43 -11.16
N ALA A 21 19.26 -1.04 -10.16
CA ALA A 21 18.63 -1.97 -9.23
C ALA A 21 17.51 -1.29 -8.41
N GLY A 22 17.75 -0.06 -7.93
CA GLY A 22 16.74 0.72 -7.22
C GLY A 22 15.54 1.07 -8.11
N PHE A 23 15.80 1.47 -9.36
CA PHE A 23 14.73 1.80 -10.31
C PHE A 23 13.86 0.58 -10.64
N ILE A 24 14.49 -0.56 -10.97
CA ILE A 24 13.77 -1.80 -11.28
C ILE A 24 13.01 -2.30 -10.04
N GLY A 25 13.64 -2.27 -8.87
CA GLY A 25 13.03 -2.68 -7.61
C GLY A 25 11.80 -1.84 -7.27
N TRP A 26 11.90 -0.51 -7.44
CA TRP A 26 10.78 0.39 -7.22
C TRP A 26 9.64 0.10 -8.20
N ILE A 27 9.91 0.05 -9.51
CA ILE A 27 8.86 -0.23 -10.51
C ILE A 27 8.17 -1.56 -10.23
N THR A 28 8.95 -2.60 -9.96
CA THR A 28 8.40 -3.95 -9.72
C THR A 28 7.52 -3.96 -8.48
N ASN A 29 7.94 -3.29 -7.39
CA ASN A 29 7.12 -3.18 -6.19
C ASN A 29 5.83 -2.39 -6.44
N TRP A 30 5.90 -1.31 -7.20
CA TRP A 30 4.74 -0.52 -7.57
C TRP A 30 3.73 -1.32 -8.39
N VAL A 31 4.19 -2.06 -9.41
CA VAL A 31 3.35 -2.95 -10.22
C VAL A 31 2.76 -4.08 -9.37
N ALA A 32 3.54 -4.66 -8.45
CA ALA A 32 3.04 -5.71 -7.57
C ALA A 32 1.86 -5.22 -6.72
N ILE A 33 1.95 -4.01 -6.14
CA ILE A 33 0.85 -3.40 -5.39
C ILE A 33 -0.37 -3.22 -6.29
N GLU A 34 -0.20 -2.65 -7.49
CA GLU A 34 -1.31 -2.42 -8.44
C GLU A 34 -2.04 -3.75 -8.80
N LEU A 35 -1.28 -4.83 -9.00
CA LEU A 35 -1.82 -6.17 -9.28
C LEU A 35 -2.60 -6.78 -8.10
N THR A 36 -2.37 -6.32 -6.86
CA THR A 36 -3.17 -6.77 -5.72
C THR A 36 -4.57 -6.16 -5.72
N PHE A 37 -4.72 -4.94 -6.26
CA PHE A 37 -5.97 -4.19 -6.31
C PHE A 37 -6.75 -4.41 -7.61
N ARG A 38 -6.08 -4.71 -8.73
CA ARG A 38 -6.74 -5.00 -10.01
C ARG A 38 -6.87 -6.51 -10.29
N PRO A 39 -7.92 -6.94 -11.02
CA PRO A 39 -9.12 -6.19 -11.39
C PRO A 39 -10.08 -6.05 -10.19
N LEU A 40 -10.78 -4.92 -10.12
CA LEU A 40 -11.69 -4.57 -9.02
C LEU A 40 -12.92 -5.49 -8.99
N GLU A 41 -13.44 -5.83 -10.16
CA GLU A 41 -14.53 -6.78 -10.34
C GLU A 41 -13.98 -8.11 -10.85
N PHE A 42 -14.70 -9.20 -10.60
CA PHE A 42 -14.36 -10.51 -11.13
C PHE A 42 -14.49 -10.51 -12.66
N VAL A 43 -13.36 -10.61 -13.37
CA VAL A 43 -13.34 -10.71 -14.83
C VAL A 43 -13.07 -12.16 -15.22
N GLY A 44 -14.03 -12.79 -15.89
CA GLY A 44 -13.91 -14.19 -16.34
C GLY A 44 -15.23 -14.92 -16.58
N ILE A 45 -15.12 -16.19 -16.95
CA ILE A 45 -16.22 -17.14 -17.16
C ILE A 45 -16.48 -17.88 -15.84
N ARG A 46 -17.64 -17.63 -15.22
CA ARG A 46 -18.11 -18.41 -14.06
C ARG A 46 -18.32 -19.87 -14.50
N PRO A 47 -17.86 -20.91 -13.76
CA PRO A 47 -17.55 -20.90 -12.31
C PRO A 47 -16.05 -20.91 -11.94
N PHE A 48 -15.13 -21.20 -12.87
CA PHE A 48 -13.74 -21.54 -12.52
C PHE A 48 -12.67 -20.65 -13.16
N LEU A 49 -13.03 -19.88 -14.19
CA LEU A 49 -12.05 -19.16 -15.00
C LEU A 49 -12.24 -17.67 -14.85
N GLY A 50 -11.74 -17.09 -13.76
CA GLY A 50 -11.65 -15.64 -13.65
C GLY A 50 -10.56 -15.20 -12.68
N TRP A 51 -10.12 -13.96 -12.88
CA TRP A 51 -9.17 -13.29 -12.02
C TRP A 51 -9.89 -12.13 -11.34
N GLN A 52 -9.74 -12.04 -10.02
CA GLN A 52 -10.04 -10.83 -9.26
C GLN A 52 -8.86 -10.50 -8.34
N GLY A 53 -8.58 -9.21 -8.13
CA GLY A 53 -7.54 -8.78 -7.19
C GLY A 53 -7.77 -9.39 -5.80
N ILE A 54 -6.68 -9.67 -5.07
CA ILE A 54 -6.75 -10.35 -3.76
C ILE A 54 -7.51 -9.49 -2.73
N ILE A 55 -7.28 -8.18 -2.75
CA ILE A 55 -7.92 -7.22 -1.84
C ILE A 55 -9.41 -7.04 -2.17
N PRO A 56 -9.83 -6.69 -3.41
CA PRO A 56 -11.25 -6.52 -3.72
C PRO A 56 -12.07 -7.78 -3.48
N SER A 57 -11.52 -8.97 -3.76
CA SER A 57 -12.17 -10.26 -3.47
C SER A 57 -12.51 -10.46 -1.98
N LYS A 58 -11.80 -9.77 -1.08
CA LYS A 58 -11.94 -9.90 0.38
C LYS A 58 -12.34 -8.60 1.07
N ALA A 59 -12.71 -7.56 0.31
CA ALA A 59 -12.98 -6.22 0.82
C ALA A 59 -14.05 -6.20 1.93
N GLY A 60 -15.15 -6.94 1.76
CA GLY A 60 -16.21 -7.00 2.78
C GLY A 60 -15.77 -7.59 4.13
N LYS A 61 -14.93 -8.64 4.10
CA LYS A 61 -14.36 -9.21 5.34
C LYS A 61 -13.39 -8.23 6.00
N MET A 62 -12.58 -7.55 5.21
CA MET A 62 -11.60 -6.57 5.67
C MET A 62 -12.27 -5.34 6.28
N ALA A 63 -13.33 -4.83 5.67
CA ALA A 63 -14.15 -3.73 6.17
C ALA A 63 -14.79 -4.06 7.52
N ARG A 64 -15.36 -5.27 7.67
CA ARG A 64 -15.92 -5.74 8.94
C ARG A 64 -14.87 -5.74 10.05
N ILE A 65 -13.71 -6.35 9.80
CA ILE A 65 -12.61 -6.39 10.78
C ILE A 65 -12.17 -4.96 11.15
N PHE A 66 -12.08 -4.05 10.18
CA PHE A 66 -11.70 -2.67 10.44
C PHE A 66 -12.73 -1.94 11.33
N VAL A 67 -14.02 -2.11 11.06
CA VAL A 67 -15.10 -1.52 11.89
C VAL A 67 -15.08 -2.12 13.29
N ASP A 68 -15.00 -3.44 13.42
CA ASP A 68 -14.97 -4.12 14.72
C ASP A 68 -13.77 -3.65 15.57
N ARG A 69 -12.60 -3.50 14.95
CA ARG A 69 -11.39 -2.99 15.62
C ARG A 69 -11.50 -1.52 16.00
N THR A 70 -12.14 -0.71 15.16
CA THR A 70 -12.38 0.70 15.43
C THR A 70 -13.33 0.87 16.61
N MET A 71 -14.44 0.12 16.64
CA MET A 71 -15.39 0.14 17.76
C MET A 71 -14.77 -0.34 19.08
N PHE A 72 -13.89 -1.35 19.02
CA PHE A 72 -13.15 -1.79 20.23
C PHE A 72 -12.22 -0.70 20.78
N ARG A 73 -11.63 0.12 19.91
CA ARG A 73 -10.69 1.19 20.32
C ARG A 73 -11.39 2.47 20.75
N LEU A 74 -12.48 2.85 20.09
CA LEU A 74 -13.23 4.05 20.42
C LEU A 74 -14.19 3.86 21.60
N GLY A 75 -14.50 2.61 21.97
CA GLY A 75 -15.57 2.36 22.93
C GLY A 75 -16.92 2.86 22.40
N THR A 76 -17.93 2.89 23.27
CA THR A 76 -19.22 3.49 22.92
C THR A 76 -19.01 4.95 22.53
N LEU A 77 -19.68 5.42 21.46
CA LEU A 77 -19.63 6.82 21.01
C LEU A 77 -19.79 7.83 22.16
N SER A 78 -20.58 7.47 23.18
CA SER A 78 -20.75 8.20 24.43
C SER A 78 -19.44 8.49 25.18
N GLU A 79 -18.47 7.58 25.23
CA GLU A 79 -17.18 7.80 25.91
C GLU A 79 -16.32 8.82 25.14
N VAL A 80 -16.39 8.81 23.81
CA VAL A 80 -15.71 9.80 22.96
C VAL A 80 -16.37 11.17 23.13
N PHE A 81 -17.70 11.23 23.19
CA PHE A 81 -18.44 12.47 23.42
C PHE A 81 -18.28 13.01 24.85
N GLU A 82 -18.18 12.16 25.87
CA GLU A 82 -17.92 12.58 27.26
C GLU A 82 -16.51 13.16 27.44
N GLN A 83 -15.54 12.69 26.66
CA GLN A 83 -14.18 13.25 26.65
C GLN A 83 -14.06 14.53 25.79
N MET A 84 -15.09 14.89 25.02
CA MET A 84 -15.13 16.15 24.28
C MET A 84 -15.91 17.19 25.08
N ASP A 85 -15.25 18.29 25.47
CA ASP A 85 -15.88 19.43 26.16
C ASP A 85 -17.06 19.99 25.33
N PRO A 86 -18.31 19.86 25.81
CA PRO A 86 -19.50 20.31 25.08
C PRO A 86 -19.51 21.83 24.86
N ASP A 87 -18.87 22.60 25.74
CA ASP A 87 -18.75 24.07 25.64
C ASP A 87 -17.93 24.54 24.42
N LYS A 88 -17.02 23.70 23.89
CA LYS A 88 -16.20 24.05 22.71
C LYS A 88 -16.82 23.64 21.38
N MET A 89 -17.89 22.84 21.40
CA MET A 89 -18.57 22.36 20.20
C MET A 89 -19.75 23.27 19.80
N ALA A 90 -20.15 24.18 20.69
CA ALA A 90 -21.29 25.08 20.53
C ALA A 90 -20.92 26.52 20.13
N GLU A 91 -19.63 26.81 19.97
CA GLU A 91 -19.09 28.05 19.36
C GLU A 91 -18.81 27.82 17.86
#